data_AF-A0A420IU19-F1
#
_entry.id   AF-A0A420IU19-F1
#
_cell.length_a   1.000
_cell.length_b   1.000
_cell.length_c   1.000
_cell.angle_alpha   90.00
_cell.angle_beta   90.00
_cell.angle_gamma   90.00
#
_symmetry.space_group_name_H-M   'P 1'
#
loop_
_entity.id
_entity.type
_entity.pdbx_description
1 polymer ?
#
loop_
_entity_poly.entity_id
_entity_poly.type
_entity_poly.pdbx_seq_one_letter_code
_entity_poly.pdbx_strand_id
1 'polypeptide(L)'
;MEEALNKWLLTRQEMIKMSGDLLKLKGGYFLKELYPDAGPFEFSNGWLDRFKARYSIKSFHRFGESGYIDTALIEEVLPQLRAVLNKYE
;
A
#
# COMPACT_ATOMS: atom_id res chain seq x y z
N MET A 1 3.87 4.78 -19.24
CA MET A 1 4.59 4.15 -18.10
C MET A 1 3.86 4.39 -16.77
N GLU A 2 3.65 5.64 -16.33
CA GLU A 2 3.04 5.91 -15.02
C GLU A 2 1.63 5.31 -14.84
N GLU A 3 0.83 5.27 -15.91
CA GLU A 3 -0.49 4.63 -15.87
C GLU A 3 -0.41 3.11 -15.60
N ALA A 4 0.55 2.42 -16.22
CA ALA A 4 0.79 1.00 -15.98
C ALA A 4 1.27 0.76 -14.55
N LEU A 5 2.10 1.67 -14.02
CA LEU A 5 2.53 1.64 -12.63
C LEU A 5 1.37 1.84 -11.65
N ASN A 6 0.46 2.78 -11.93
CA ASN A 6 -0.73 3.00 -11.11
C ASN A 6 -1.67 1.79 -11.13
N LYS A 7 -1.95 1.21 -12.31
CA LYS A 7 -2.75 -0.01 -12.43
C LYS A 7 -2.14 -1.15 -11.62
N TRP A 8 -0.84 -1.36 -11.74
CA TRP A 8 -0.12 -2.38 -10.96
C TRP A 8 -0.20 -2.12 -9.45
N LEU A 9 -0.06 -0.86 -9.02
CA LEU A 9 -0.19 -0.46 -7.61
C LEU A 9 -1.59 -0.82 -7.09
N LEU A 10 -2.64 -0.45 -7.82
CA LEU A 10 -4.02 -0.72 -7.41
C LEU A 10 -4.30 -2.22 -7.23
N THR A 11 -3.74 -3.07 -8.10
CA THR A 11 -3.91 -4.54 -8.02
C THR A 11 -3.18 -5.17 -6.83
N ARG A 12 -2.09 -4.55 -6.34
CA ARG A 12 -1.20 -5.19 -5.37
C ARG A 12 -1.14 -4.52 -4.00
N GLN A 13 -1.67 -3.31 -3.85
CA GLN A 13 -1.60 -2.53 -2.60
C GLN A 13 -2.27 -3.21 -1.39
N GLU A 14 -3.23 -4.11 -1.62
CA GLU A 14 -3.92 -4.81 -0.53
C GLU A 14 -3.04 -5.92 0.06
N MET A 15 -2.31 -6.63 -0.81
CA MET A 15 -1.50 -7.80 -0.46
C MET A 15 -0.09 -7.46 0.02
N ILE A 16 0.48 -6.34 -0.43
CA ILE A 16 1.89 -5.99 -0.17
C ILE A 16 1.99 -4.54 0.30
N LYS A 17 2.84 -4.29 1.31
CA LYS A 17 3.20 -2.92 1.70
C LYS A 17 3.98 -2.25 0.57
N MET A 18 3.38 -1.23 -0.02
CA MET A 18 3.96 -0.49 -1.14
C MET A 18 4.86 0.64 -0.64
N SER A 19 6.17 0.41 -0.62
CA SER A 19 7.14 1.46 -0.31
C SER A 19 7.40 2.38 -1.50
N GLY A 20 7.88 3.60 -1.23
CA GLY A 20 8.29 4.53 -2.28
C GLY A 20 9.40 3.96 -3.18
N ASP A 21 10.36 3.25 -2.60
CA ASP A 21 11.47 2.66 -3.36
C ASP A 21 11.02 1.50 -4.24
N LEU A 22 10.02 0.72 -3.80
CA LEU A 22 9.40 -0.31 -4.63
C LEU A 22 8.71 0.32 -5.86
N LEU A 23 8.03 1.45 -5.68
CA LEU A 23 7.39 2.18 -6.78
C LEU A 23 8.42 2.71 -7.78
N LYS A 24 9.55 3.26 -7.30
CA LYS A 24 10.65 3.71 -8.16
C LYS A 24 11.26 2.55 -8.96
N LEU A 25 11.54 1.43 -8.30
CA LEU A 25 12.12 0.24 -8.95
C LEU A 25 11.16 -0.32 -10.00
N LYS A 26 9.87 -0.45 -9.67
CA LYS A 26 8.87 -0.93 -10.63
C LYS A 26 8.62 0.06 -11.76
N GLY A 27 8.69 1.37 -11.49
CA GLY A 27 8.66 2.42 -12.51
C GLY A 27 9.80 2.28 -13.51
N GLY A 28 11.03 2.02 -13.04
CA GLY A 28 12.18 1.76 -13.90
C GLY A 28 12.01 0.52 -14.77
N TYR A 29 11.46 -0.55 -14.21
CA TYR A 29 11.10 -1.74 -14.98
C TYR A 29 10.11 -1.40 -16.11
N PHE A 30 9.03 -0.69 -15.81
CA PHE A 30 8.07 -0.31 -16.85
C PHE A 30 8.60 0.70 -17.86
N LEU A 31 9.53 1.57 -17.46
CA LEU A 31 10.17 2.49 -18.38
C LEU A 31 11.00 1.71 -19.41
N LYS A 32 11.81 0.75 -18.97
CA LYS A 32 12.62 -0.10 -19.84
C LYS A 32 11.78 -0.97 -20.78
N GLU A 33 10.71 -1.56 -20.27
CA GLU A 33 9.84 -2.44 -21.06
C GLU A 33 9.00 -1.68 -22.10
N LEU A 34 8.46 -0.52 -21.74
CA LEU A 34 7.58 0.26 -22.64
C LEU A 34 8.36 1.21 -23.55
N TYR A 35 9.55 1.63 -23.15
CA TYR A 35 10.39 2.60 -23.85
C TYR A 35 11.86 2.15 -23.81
N PRO A 36 12.23 1.13 -24.59
CA PRO A 36 13.60 0.59 -24.59
C PRO A 36 14.65 1.62 -25.02
N ASP A 37 14.27 2.61 -25.82
CA ASP A 37 15.15 3.69 -26.29
C ASP A 37 15.20 4.90 -25.34
N ALA A 38 14.51 4.83 -24.20
CA ALA A 38 14.54 5.91 -23.22
C ALA A 38 15.93 6.04 -22.60
N GLY A 39 16.43 7.27 -22.55
CA GLY A 39 17.66 7.60 -21.85
C GLY A 39 17.56 7.34 -20.34
N PRO A 40 18.69 7.43 -19.60
CA PRO A 40 18.71 7.24 -18.17
C PRO A 40 17.74 8.21 -17.48
N PHE A 41 16.80 7.65 -16.71
CA PHE A 41 15.82 8.42 -15.96
C PHE A 41 15.95 8.10 -14.48
N GLU A 42 16.08 9.14 -13.67
CA GLU A 42 16.18 8.99 -12.22
C GLU A 42 14.81 9.20 -11.55
N PHE A 43 14.32 8.14 -10.90
CA PHE A 43 13.08 8.16 -10.13
C PHE A 43 13.30 8.81 -8.76
N SER A 44 13.48 10.14 -8.75
CA SER A 44 13.71 10.92 -7.53
C SER A 44 12.50 10.95 -6.59
N ASN A 45 12.70 11.43 -5.35
CA ASN A 45 11.59 11.66 -4.41
C ASN A 45 10.61 12.71 -4.96
N GLY A 46 11.10 13.76 -5.64
CA GLY A 46 10.23 14.76 -6.26
C GLY A 46 9.37 14.20 -7.39
N TRP A 47 9.89 13.25 -8.17
CA TRP A 47 9.07 12.50 -9.12
C TRP A 47 8.00 11.68 -8.41
N LEU A 48 8.37 10.96 -7.34
CA LEU A 48 7.46 10.12 -6.58
C LEU A 48 6.32 10.92 -5.96
N ASP A 49 6.61 12.10 -5.38
CA ASP A 49 5.60 12.96 -4.78
C ASP A 49 4.62 13.49 -5.84
N ARG A 50 5.13 13.88 -7.01
CA ARG A 50 4.29 14.29 -8.15
C ARG A 50 3.46 13.13 -8.70
N PHE A 51 4.01 11.93 -8.77
CA PHE A 51 3.28 10.73 -9.18
C PHE A 51 2.14 10.43 -8.20
N LYS A 52 2.40 10.46 -6.89
CA LYS A 52 1.37 10.31 -5.85
C LYS A 52 0.29 11.38 -5.97
N ALA A 53 0.67 12.64 -6.17
CA ALA A 53 -0.28 13.73 -6.34
C ALA A 53 -1.16 13.54 -7.60
N ARG A 54 -0.57 13.15 -8.73
CA ARG A 54 -1.30 12.90 -10.00
C ARG A 54 -2.37 11.83 -9.86
N TYR A 55 -2.06 10.74 -9.16
CA TYR A 55 -2.97 9.60 -8.98
C TYR A 55 -3.74 9.63 -7.64
N SER A 56 -3.65 10.74 -6.89
CA SER A 56 -4.27 10.89 -5.57
C SER A 56 -3.95 9.73 -4.59
N ILE A 57 -2.72 9.20 -4.67
CA ILE A 57 -2.27 8.09 -3.84
C ILE A 57 -2.06 8.59 -2.41
N LYS A 58 -2.89 8.09 -1.49
CA LYS A 58 -2.77 8.37 -0.06
C LYS A 58 -1.77 7.41 0.58
N SER A 59 -0.86 7.94 1.37
CA SER A 59 0.05 7.14 2.20
C SER A 59 -0.59 6.89 3.56
N PHE A 60 -0.74 5.62 3.93
CA PHE A 60 -1.22 5.23 5.25
C PHE A 60 -0.11 4.49 6.00
N HIS A 61 0.03 4.78 7.29
CA HIS A 61 0.86 3.97 8.16
C HIS A 61 0.06 2.72 8.58
N ARG A 62 0.44 1.55 8.07
CA ARG A 62 -0.13 0.27 8.56
C ARG A 62 0.57 -0.12 9.86
N PHE A 63 -0.07 0.18 10.99
CA PHE A 63 0.22 -0.47 12.27
C PHE A 63 -0.21 -1.96 12.18
N GLY A 64 0.44 -2.85 12.94
CA GLY A 64 0.29 -4.32 12.83
C GLY A 64 -1.16 -4.85 12.92
N GLU A 65 -1.34 -6.14 12.61
CA GLU A 65 -2.57 -6.98 12.56
C GLU A 65 -3.82 -6.45 11.85
N SER A 66 -3.99 -5.15 11.66
CA SER A 66 -5.14 -4.49 11.03
C SER A 66 -5.48 -4.97 9.60
N GLY A 67 -4.56 -5.65 8.92
CA GLY A 67 -4.82 -6.27 7.60
C GLY A 67 -5.30 -7.73 7.67
N TYR A 68 -5.30 -8.36 8.84
CA TYR A 68 -5.59 -9.78 9.07
C TYR A 68 -6.41 -9.96 10.37
N ILE A 69 -7.30 -9.04 10.66
CA ILE A 69 -8.21 -9.21 11.80
C ILE A 69 -9.56 -9.59 11.22
N ASP A 70 -10.01 -10.80 11.54
CA ASP A 70 -11.39 -11.20 11.31
C ASP A 70 -12.29 -10.37 12.24
N THR A 71 -12.84 -9.32 11.68
CA THR A 71 -13.74 -8.41 12.37
C THR A 71 -15.00 -9.11 12.88
N ALA A 72 -15.42 -10.22 12.24
CA ALA A 72 -16.57 -10.99 12.71
C ALA A 72 -16.21 -11.77 13.98
N LEU A 73 -15.00 -12.35 14.03
CA LEU A 73 -14.48 -13.00 15.24
C LEU A 73 -14.34 -11.99 16.40
N ILE A 74 -13.92 -10.76 16.12
CA ILE A 74 -13.87 -9.71 17.14
C ILE A 74 -15.26 -9.41 17.70
N GLU A 75 -16.26 -9.22 16.84
CA GLU A 75 -17.64 -8.96 17.29
C GLU A 75 -18.23 -10.12 18.10
N GLU A 76 -17.86 -11.36 17.78
CA GLU A 76 -18.28 -12.56 18.52
C GLU A 76 -17.63 -12.64 19.92
N VAL A 77 -16.34 -12.32 20.02
CA VAL A 77 -15.54 -12.51 21.24
C VAL A 77 -15.67 -11.32 22.21
N LEU A 78 -15.95 -10.12 21.70
CA LEU A 78 -16.07 -8.90 22.52
C LEU A 78 -17.06 -9.02 23.69
N PRO A 79 -18.29 -9.55 23.50
CA PRO A 79 -19.25 -9.73 24.58
C PRO A 79 -18.75 -10.67 25.67
N GLN A 80 -18.02 -11.72 25.30
CA GLN A 80 -17.47 -12.71 26.23
C GLN A 80 -16.37 -12.08 27.10
N LEU A 81 -15.47 -11.30 26.50
CA LEU A 81 -14.44 -10.56 27.21
C LEU A 81 -15.04 -9.55 28.21
N ARG A 82 -16.06 -8.79 27.79
CA ARG A 82 -16.79 -7.87 28.67
C ARG A 82 -17.44 -8.59 29.85
N ALA A 83 -18.05 -9.75 29.61
CA ALA A 83 -18.65 -10.56 30.66
C ALA A 83 -17.63 -11.11 31.67
N VAL A 84 -16.39 -11.37 31.24
CA VAL A 84 -15.29 -11.75 32.15
C VAL A 84 -14.81 -10.56 32.96
N LEU A 85 -14.60 -9.40 32.32
CA LEU A 85 -14.13 -8.18 33.00
C LEU A 85 -15.11 -7.71 34.09
N ASN A 86 -16.41 -7.76 33.82
CA ASN A 86 -17.45 -7.42 34.80
C ASN A 86 -17.47 -8.33 36.05
N LYS A 87 -16.74 -9.45 36.08
CA LYS A 87 -16.61 -10.30 37.28
C LYS A 87 -15.56 -9.78 38.26
N TYR A 88 -14.73 -8.84 37.83
CA TYR A 88 -13.62 -8.29 38.59
C TYR A 88 -13.80 -6.78 38.90
N GLU A 89 -14.92 -6.19 38.50
CA GLU A 89 -15.45 -4.91 39.02
C GLU A 89 -16.45 -5.19 40.15
#